data_AF-A0A3S7SGL1-F1
#
_entry.id   AF-A0A3S7SGL1-F1
#
_cell.length_a   1.000
_cell.length_b   1.000
_cell.length_c   1.000
_cell.angle_alpha   90.00
_cell.angle_beta   90.00
_cell.angle_gamma   90.00
#
_symmetry.space_group_name_H-M   'P 1'
#
loop_
_entity.id
_entity.type
_entity.pdbx_description
1 polymer ?
#
loop_
_entity_poly.entity_id
_entity_poly.type
_entity_poly.pdbx_seq_one_letter_code
_entity_poly.pdbx_strand_id
1 'polypeptide(L)'
;MCCPLICIHRFIFMYIYSSLSLTLVGMCDTSVNYVVAALLILASAQLDVLSRRLRALGGRRGAHDDVVDCVKHHQHIIEFVKELSSIFRLPIFFQIVISSIVLCMAVYKISVTNEPVELITMIFYLICVLLELMMYCYPGDLLMNKSLAVSEAAYSGDWVNCDLRTRKMLLLMIMRSQRPMVINAGGVYKLCLPTAATVVQTSYSYYAMLKQTAN
;
A
#
# COMPACT_ATOMS: atom_id res chain seq x y z
N MET A 1 6.07 -55.14 9.74
CA MET A 1 6.10 -54.78 8.31
C MET A 1 4.88 -53.92 8.04
N CYS A 2 5.04 -52.60 7.90
CA CYS A 2 3.91 -51.72 7.55
C CYS A 2 3.52 -51.97 6.09
N CYS A 3 2.23 -52.20 5.83
CA CYS A 3 1.72 -52.40 4.46
C CYS A 3 2.03 -51.17 3.59
N PRO A 4 2.73 -51.32 2.45
CA PRO A 4 3.12 -50.20 1.59
C PRO A 4 1.92 -49.42 1.05
N LEU A 5 0.76 -50.07 0.90
CA LEU A 5 -0.49 -49.45 0.44
C LEU A 5 -1.04 -48.41 1.43
N ILE A 6 -0.93 -48.67 2.74
CA ILE A 6 -1.37 -47.75 3.80
C ILE A 6 -0.47 -46.52 3.87
N CYS A 7 0.84 -46.69 3.62
CA CYS A 7 1.78 -45.56 3.55
C CYS A 7 1.47 -44.65 2.36
N ILE A 8 1.17 -45.21 1.18
CA ILE A 8 0.83 -44.44 -0.02
C ILE A 8 -0.47 -43.64 0.19
N HIS A 9 -1.50 -44.26 0.77
CA HIS A 9 -2.76 -43.57 1.04
C HIS A 9 -2.61 -42.40 2.03
N ARG A 10 -1.82 -42.58 3.09
CA ARG A 10 -1.50 -41.49 4.04
C ARG A 10 -0.70 -40.37 3.38
N PHE A 11 0.25 -40.70 2.49
CA PHE A 11 1.03 -39.70 1.76
C PHE A 11 0.15 -38.87 0.82
N ILE A 12 -0.73 -39.51 0.05
CA ILE A 12 -1.68 -38.84 -0.84
C ILE A 12 -2.61 -37.91 -0.04
N PHE A 13 -3.15 -38.40 1.08
CA PHE A 13 -4.00 -37.59 1.95
C PHE A 13 -3.27 -36.36 2.49
N MET A 14 -2.03 -36.53 2.99
CA MET A 14 -1.21 -35.41 3.48
C MET A 14 -0.87 -34.41 2.37
N TYR A 15 -0.56 -34.89 1.17
CA TYR A 15 -0.25 -34.03 0.02
C TYR A 15 -1.47 -33.19 -0.40
N ILE A 16 -2.65 -33.80 -0.49
CA ILE A 16 -3.91 -33.10 -0.81
C ILE A 16 -4.23 -32.08 0.29
N TYR A 17 -4.08 -32.46 1.56
CA TYR A 17 -4.31 -31.56 2.68
C TYR A 17 -3.36 -30.35 2.65
N SER A 18 -2.07 -30.59 2.41
CA SER A 18 -1.06 -29.53 2.35
C SER A 18 -1.28 -28.60 1.16
N SER A 19 -1.63 -29.12 -0.02
CA SER A 19 -1.87 -28.32 -1.21
C SER A 19 -3.14 -27.47 -1.07
N LEU A 20 -4.21 -28.05 -0.52
CA LEU A 20 -5.44 -27.32 -0.22
C LEU A 20 -5.20 -26.21 0.82
N SER A 21 -4.43 -26.51 1.87
CA SER A 21 -4.11 -25.52 2.90
C SER A 21 -3.32 -24.34 2.31
N LEU A 22 -2.33 -24.61 1.46
CA LEU A 22 -1.50 -23.57 0.84
C LEU A 22 -2.32 -22.67 -0.09
N THR A 23 -3.23 -23.25 -0.89
CA THR A 23 -4.07 -22.45 -1.80
C THR A 23 -5.06 -21.59 -1.04
N LEU A 24 -5.67 -22.11 0.03
CA LEU A 24 -6.57 -21.33 0.89
C LEU A 24 -5.85 -20.16 1.55
N VAL A 25 -4.66 -20.39 2.12
CA VAL A 25 -3.87 -19.30 2.72
C VAL A 25 -3.49 -18.26 1.68
N GLY A 26 -3.05 -18.66 0.49
CA GLY A 26 -2.72 -17.74 -0.59
C GLY A 26 -3.93 -16.92 -1.08
N MET A 27 -5.13 -17.50 -1.14
CA MET A 27 -6.35 -16.76 -1.47
C MET A 27 -6.72 -15.75 -0.38
N CYS A 28 -6.63 -16.14 0.89
CA CYS A 28 -6.88 -15.23 2.01
C CYS A 28 -5.90 -14.05 2.00
N ASP A 29 -4.60 -14.31 1.84
CA ASP A 29 -3.58 -13.28 1.79
C ASP A 29 -3.81 -12.28 0.63
N THR A 30 -3.95 -12.80 -0.59
CA THR A 30 -4.24 -11.95 -1.76
C THR A 30 -5.52 -11.15 -1.59
N SER A 31 -6.57 -11.72 -1.01
CA SER A 31 -7.81 -10.98 -0.74
C SER A 31 -7.61 -9.80 0.20
N VAL A 32 -6.79 -9.94 1.24
CA VAL A 32 -6.44 -8.84 2.15
C VAL A 32 -5.64 -7.77 1.42
N ASN A 33 -4.65 -8.18 0.61
CA ASN A 33 -3.83 -7.28 -0.21
C ASN A 33 -4.73 -6.42 -1.12
N TYR A 34 -5.69 -7.04 -1.82
CA TYR A 34 -6.64 -6.34 -2.68
C TYR A 34 -7.55 -5.39 -1.91
N VAL A 35 -8.06 -5.79 -0.75
CA VAL A 35 -8.90 -4.92 0.08
C VAL A 35 -8.11 -3.68 0.51
N VAL A 36 -6.88 -3.84 1.02
CA VAL A 36 -6.06 -2.69 1.42
C VAL A 36 -5.80 -1.75 0.24
N ALA A 37 -5.36 -2.29 -0.90
CA ALA A 37 -5.11 -1.49 -2.09
C ALA A 37 -6.37 -0.76 -2.57
N ALA A 38 -7.52 -1.44 -2.60
CA ALA A 38 -8.79 -0.86 -3.01
C ALA A 38 -9.22 0.30 -2.09
N LEU A 39 -9.09 0.15 -0.77
CA LEU A 39 -9.45 1.20 0.19
C LEU A 39 -8.54 2.44 0.05
N LEU A 40 -7.24 2.24 -0.19
CA LEU A 40 -6.31 3.34 -0.45
C LEU A 40 -6.57 4.05 -1.79
N ILE A 41 -6.89 3.29 -2.84
CA ILE A 41 -7.31 3.84 -4.12
C ILE A 41 -8.62 4.62 -3.97
N LEU A 42 -9.58 4.09 -3.21
CA LEU A 42 -10.84 4.77 -2.93
C LEU A 42 -10.60 6.11 -2.21
N ALA A 43 -9.78 6.14 -1.16
CA ALA A 43 -9.41 7.38 -0.48
C ALA A 43 -8.74 8.39 -1.44
N SER A 44 -7.83 7.90 -2.29
CA SER A 44 -7.16 8.72 -3.30
C SER A 44 -8.13 9.29 -4.34
N ALA A 45 -9.12 8.50 -4.76
CA ALA A 45 -10.16 8.92 -5.69
C ALA A 45 -11.09 9.98 -5.07
N GLN A 46 -11.46 9.84 -3.79
CA GLN A 46 -12.26 10.84 -3.08
C GLN A 46 -11.52 12.18 -2.98
N LEU A 47 -10.20 12.17 -2.79
CA LEU A 47 -9.39 13.39 -2.83
C LEU A 47 -9.34 14.04 -4.21
N ASP A 48 -9.32 13.24 -5.27
CA ASP A 48 -9.37 13.76 -6.63
C ASP A 48 -10.73 14.41 -6.93
N VAL A 49 -11.84 13.78 -6.51
CA VAL A 49 -13.20 14.35 -6.60
C VAL A 49 -13.29 15.66 -5.82
N LEU A 50 -12.80 15.68 -4.58
CA LEU A 50 -12.73 16.88 -3.75
C LEU A 50 -11.94 17.99 -4.44
N SER A 51 -10.77 17.68 -4.98
CA SER A 51 -9.91 18.64 -5.69
C SER A 51 -10.61 19.24 -6.91
N ARG A 52 -11.35 18.41 -7.68
CA ARG A 52 -12.15 18.89 -8.83
C ARG A 52 -13.29 19.81 -8.39
N ARG A 53 -13.99 19.47 -7.30
CA ARG A 53 -15.06 20.32 -6.74
C ARG A 53 -14.50 21.68 -6.29
N LEU A 54 -13.37 21.69 -5.59
CA LEU A 54 -12.70 22.93 -5.15
C LEU A 54 -12.31 23.83 -6.33
N ARG A 55 -11.78 23.26 -7.42
CA ARG A 55 -11.46 24.01 -8.64
C ARG A 55 -12.71 24.59 -9.29
N ALA A 56 -13.82 23.84 -9.32
CA ALA A 56 -15.08 24.29 -9.90
C ALA A 56 -15.80 25.38 -9.07
N LEU A 57 -15.44 25.53 -7.78
CA LEU A 57 -16.02 26.54 -6.89
C LEU A 57 -15.43 27.95 -7.11
N GLY A 58 -14.25 28.04 -7.72
CA GLY A 58 -13.61 29.31 -8.03
C GLY A 58 -14.44 30.16 -8.99
N GLY A 59 -15.17 31.13 -8.45
CA GLY A 59 -15.88 32.16 -9.22
C GLY A 59 -17.40 32.17 -9.06
N ARG A 60 -17.99 31.22 -8.32
CA ARG A 60 -19.45 31.21 -8.07
C ARG A 60 -19.81 32.04 -6.83
N ARG A 61 -20.58 33.13 -7.02
CA ARG A 61 -21.22 33.86 -5.92
C ARG A 61 -22.27 32.96 -5.24
N GLY A 62 -22.25 32.87 -3.91
CA GLY A 62 -23.18 32.05 -3.13
C GLY A 62 -22.73 30.61 -2.83
N ALA A 63 -21.48 30.24 -3.14
CA ALA A 63 -20.96 28.87 -2.95
C ALA A 63 -20.60 28.49 -1.49
N HIS A 64 -21.19 29.16 -0.50
CA HIS A 64 -20.87 28.92 0.92
C HIS A 64 -21.19 27.48 1.33
N ASP A 65 -22.38 26.98 0.97
CA ASP A 65 -22.83 25.65 1.38
C ASP A 65 -22.02 24.55 0.68
N ASP A 66 -21.67 24.74 -0.59
CA ASP A 66 -20.79 23.83 -1.33
C ASP A 66 -19.38 23.73 -0.70
N VAL A 67 -18.84 24.85 -0.21
CA VAL A 67 -17.54 24.87 0.48
C VAL A 67 -17.64 24.16 1.83
N VAL A 68 -18.73 24.36 2.58
CA VAL A 68 -18.98 23.64 3.84
C VAL A 68 -19.01 22.13 3.59
N ASP A 69 -19.67 21.69 2.52
CA ASP A 69 -19.72 20.27 2.16
C ASP A 69 -18.36 19.73 1.71
N CYS A 70 -17.56 20.51 0.98
CA CYS A 70 -16.18 20.14 0.64
C CYS A 70 -15.30 19.98 1.89
N VAL A 71 -15.45 20.87 2.88
CA VAL A 71 -14.70 20.80 4.14
C VAL A 71 -15.11 19.57 4.94
N LYS A 72 -16.42 19.29 5.08
CA LYS A 72 -16.92 18.08 5.74
C LYS A 72 -16.41 16.82 5.03
N HIS A 73 -16.49 16.78 3.70
CA HIS A 73 -15.99 15.67 2.91
C HIS A 73 -14.48 15.44 3.12
N HIS A 74 -13.68 16.52 3.15
CA HIS A 74 -12.26 16.43 3.48
C HIS A 74 -11.99 15.85 4.87
N GLN A 75 -12.77 16.27 5.87
CA GLN A 75 -12.66 15.74 7.24
C GLN A 75 -12.99 14.25 7.30
N HIS A 76 -14.05 13.81 6.63
CA HIS A 76 -14.39 12.38 6.54
C HIS A 76 -13.30 11.56 5.86
N ILE A 77 -12.65 12.07 4.81
CA ILE A 77 -11.52 11.38 4.18
C ILE A 77 -10.34 11.26 5.16
N ILE A 78 -10.04 12.33 5.91
CA ILE A 78 -8.95 12.31 6.91
C ILE A 78 -9.23 11.27 7.99
N GLU A 79 -10.46 11.22 8.51
CA GLU A 79 -10.89 10.24 9.50
C GLU A 79 -10.79 8.80 8.95
N PHE A 80 -11.30 8.58 7.75
CA PHE A 80 -11.22 7.30 7.06
C PHE A 80 -9.76 6.82 6.90
N VAL A 81 -8.87 7.67 6.41
CA VAL A 81 -7.45 7.33 6.25
C VAL A 81 -6.78 7.04 7.60
N LYS A 82 -7.17 7.76 8.66
CA LYS A 82 -6.66 7.52 10.02
C LYS A 82 -7.12 6.16 10.55
N GLU A 83 -8.36 5.77 10.32
CA GLU A 83 -8.88 4.45 10.66
C GLU A 83 -8.16 3.35 9.89
N LEU A 84 -8.00 3.50 8.57
CA LEU A 84 -7.21 2.57 7.74
C LEU A 84 -5.79 2.41 8.28
N SER A 85 -5.12 3.52 8.61
CA SER A 85 -3.78 3.47 9.16
C SER A 85 -3.71 2.79 10.52
N SER A 86 -4.79 2.81 11.32
CA SER A 86 -4.84 2.13 12.62
C SER A 86 -5.09 0.63 12.44
N ILE A 87 -6.05 0.26 11.58
CA ILE A 87 -6.44 -1.13 11.33
C ILE A 87 -5.29 -1.90 10.67
N PHE A 88 -4.67 -1.32 9.64
CA PHE A 88 -3.63 -1.99 8.86
C PHE A 88 -2.20 -1.70 9.33
N ARG A 89 -2.04 -1.06 10.50
CA ARG A 89 -0.72 -0.67 11.02
C ARG A 89 0.26 -1.83 11.16
N LEU A 90 -0.20 -2.92 11.80
CA LEU A 90 0.62 -4.11 12.10
C LEU A 90 0.70 -5.07 10.90
N PRO A 91 -0.42 -5.38 10.20
CA PRO A 91 -0.35 -6.24 9.00
C PRO A 91 0.65 -5.75 7.97
N ILE A 92 0.61 -4.45 7.62
CA ILE A 92 1.50 -3.87 6.63
C ILE A 92 2.96 -3.85 7.13
N PHE A 93 3.18 -3.71 8.44
CA PHE A 93 4.52 -3.78 9.00
C PHE A 93 5.13 -5.17 8.82
N PHE A 94 4.39 -6.22 9.19
CA PHE A 94 4.85 -7.59 8.99
C PHE A 94 5.02 -7.92 7.52
N GLN A 95 4.13 -7.43 6.65
CA GLN A 95 4.25 -7.58 5.21
C GLN A 95 5.60 -7.05 4.70
N ILE A 96 5.97 -5.81 5.04
CA ILE A 96 7.23 -5.20 4.61
C ILE A 96 8.45 -6.01 5.10
N VAL A 97 8.43 -6.45 6.37
CA VAL A 97 9.54 -7.23 6.96
C VAL A 97 9.66 -8.59 6.28
N ILE A 98 8.55 -9.30 6.12
CA ILE A 98 8.51 -10.64 5.49
C ILE A 98 8.94 -10.52 4.04
N SER A 99 8.42 -9.56 3.27
CA SER A 99 8.84 -9.32 1.89
C SER A 99 10.35 -9.08 1.79
N SER A 100 10.96 -8.34 2.72
CA SER A 100 12.42 -8.14 2.71
C SER A 100 13.21 -9.44 2.92
N ILE A 101 12.80 -10.27 3.87
CA ILE A 101 13.44 -11.57 4.14
C ILE A 101 13.27 -12.49 2.92
N VAL A 102 12.06 -12.55 2.37
CA VAL A 102 11.72 -13.38 1.21
C VAL A 102 12.52 -12.95 -0.02
N LEU A 103 12.64 -11.65 -0.30
CA LEU A 103 13.46 -11.12 -1.40
C LEU A 103 14.93 -11.51 -1.23
N CYS A 104 15.49 -11.36 -0.03
CA CYS A 104 16.86 -11.76 0.27
C CYS A 104 17.09 -13.27 0.00
N MET A 105 16.19 -14.12 0.50
CA MET A 105 16.29 -15.56 0.33
C MET A 105 16.10 -15.99 -1.14
N ALA A 106 15.18 -15.35 -1.87
CA ALA A 106 14.95 -15.62 -3.29
C ALA A 106 16.20 -15.29 -4.12
N VAL A 107 16.83 -14.14 -3.91
CA VAL A 107 18.07 -13.74 -4.61
C VAL A 107 19.22 -14.68 -4.26
N TYR A 108 19.35 -15.09 -2.99
CA TYR A 108 20.34 -16.08 -2.58
C TYR A 108 20.13 -17.43 -3.30
N LYS A 109 18.89 -17.93 -3.34
CA LYS A 109 18.53 -19.17 -4.03
C LYS A 109 18.84 -19.11 -5.53
N ILE A 110 18.49 -18.01 -6.19
CA ILE A 110 18.84 -17.75 -7.61
C ILE A 110 20.35 -17.81 -7.84
N SER A 111 21.15 -17.37 -6.86
CA SER A 111 22.61 -17.30 -7.00
C SER A 111 23.33 -18.64 -6.79
N VAL A 112 22.68 -19.60 -6.13
CA VAL A 112 23.28 -20.91 -5.79
C VAL A 112 22.70 -22.05 -6.64
N THR A 113 21.48 -21.90 -7.18
CA THR A 113 20.85 -22.97 -7.97
C THR A 113 21.54 -23.16 -9.32
N ASN A 114 21.75 -24.43 -9.69
CA ASN A 114 22.22 -24.85 -11.01
C ASN A 114 21.09 -25.47 -11.86
N GLU A 115 19.90 -25.64 -11.28
CA GLU A 115 18.77 -26.30 -11.93
C GLU A 115 17.91 -25.27 -12.68
N PRO A 116 17.71 -25.42 -14.01
CA PRO A 116 17.04 -24.40 -14.82
C PRO A 116 15.58 -24.21 -14.41
N VAL A 117 14.90 -25.27 -13.97
CA VAL A 117 13.50 -25.20 -13.50
C VAL A 117 13.41 -24.40 -12.20
N GLU A 118 14.29 -24.66 -11.22
CA GLU A 118 14.29 -23.91 -9.95
C GLU A 118 14.61 -22.43 -10.19
N LEU A 119 15.57 -22.12 -11.07
CA LEU A 119 15.91 -20.75 -11.45
C LEU A 119 14.68 -20.00 -11.98
N ILE A 120 13.97 -20.57 -12.95
CA ILE A 120 12.78 -19.95 -13.55
C ILE A 120 11.70 -19.74 -12.49
N THR A 121 11.42 -20.76 -11.66
CA THR A 121 10.43 -20.65 -10.58
C THR A 121 10.79 -19.55 -9.59
N MET A 122 12.06 -19.40 -9.21
CA MET A 122 12.50 -18.37 -8.27
C MET A 122 12.44 -16.96 -8.89
N ILE A 123 12.71 -16.81 -10.19
CA ILE A 123 12.54 -15.53 -10.89
C ILE A 123 11.06 -15.10 -10.89
N PHE A 124 10.14 -16.01 -11.21
CA PHE A 124 8.70 -15.72 -11.14
C PHE A 124 8.28 -15.35 -9.71
N TYR A 125 8.77 -16.10 -8.72
CA TYR A 125 8.50 -15.80 -7.32
C TYR A 125 9.00 -14.41 -6.91
N LEU A 126 10.20 -14.03 -7.33
CA LEU A 126 10.76 -12.68 -7.10
C LEU A 126 9.86 -11.59 -7.71
N ILE A 127 9.40 -11.78 -8.94
CA ILE A 127 8.48 -10.85 -9.61
C ILE A 127 7.16 -10.74 -8.83
N CYS A 128 6.59 -11.86 -8.38
CA CYS A 128 5.36 -11.86 -7.58
C CYS A 128 5.51 -11.03 -6.29
N VAL A 129 6.60 -11.23 -5.53
CA VAL A 129 6.85 -10.50 -4.28
C VAL A 129 7.06 -9.00 -4.54
N LEU A 130 7.73 -8.63 -5.64
CA LEU A 130 7.88 -7.23 -6.03
C LEU A 130 6.55 -6.60 -6.43
N LEU A 131 5.69 -7.31 -7.17
CA LEU A 131 4.36 -6.84 -7.52
C LEU A 131 3.48 -6.64 -6.29
N GLU A 132 3.55 -7.56 -5.33
CA GLU A 132 2.84 -7.46 -4.06
C GLU A 132 3.28 -6.23 -3.26
N LEU A 133 4.60 -5.99 -3.15
CA LEU A 133 5.13 -4.78 -2.51
C LEU A 133 4.65 -3.50 -3.21
N MET A 134 4.59 -3.51 -4.55
CA MET A 134 4.07 -2.39 -5.33
C MET A 134 2.56 -2.18 -5.13
N MET A 135 1.76 -3.24 -4.94
CA MET A 135 0.34 -3.12 -4.62
C MET A 135 0.09 -2.32 -3.33
N TYR A 136 1.02 -2.34 -2.39
CA TYR A 136 0.95 -1.54 -1.16
C TYR A 136 1.51 -0.13 -1.33
N CYS A 137 2.72 -0.02 -1.87
CA CYS A 137 3.44 1.25 -1.93
C CYS A 137 2.86 2.22 -2.97
N TYR A 138 2.33 1.73 -4.09
CA TYR A 138 1.80 2.60 -5.15
C TYR A 138 0.52 3.34 -4.73
N PRO A 139 -0.54 2.68 -4.20
CA PRO A 139 -1.70 3.39 -3.68
C PRO A 139 -1.40 4.33 -2.51
N GLY A 140 -0.44 3.95 -1.65
CA GLY A 140 0.01 4.81 -0.56
C GLY A 140 0.69 6.09 -1.04
N ASP A 141 1.56 5.99 -2.05
CA ASP A 141 2.21 7.13 -2.68
C ASP A 141 1.19 8.01 -3.43
N LEU A 142 0.25 7.38 -4.15
CA LEU A 142 -0.86 8.07 -4.80
C LEU A 142 -1.70 8.87 -3.80
N LEU A 143 -2.06 8.26 -2.67
CA LEU A 143 -2.82 8.91 -1.59
C LEU A 143 -2.07 10.13 -1.06
N MET A 144 -0.77 9.97 -0.79
CA MET A 144 0.11 11.05 -0.33
C MET A 144 0.11 12.22 -1.32
N ASN A 145 0.35 11.94 -2.61
CA ASN A 145 0.41 12.96 -3.65
C ASN A 145 -0.95 13.65 -3.87
N LYS A 146 -2.05 12.89 -3.91
CA LYS A 146 -3.40 13.43 -4.04
C LYS A 146 -3.81 14.28 -2.84
N SER A 147 -3.36 13.92 -1.64
CA SER A 147 -3.65 14.72 -0.43
C SER A 147 -3.00 16.10 -0.48
N LEU A 148 -1.77 16.21 -0.99
CA LEU A 148 -1.06 17.48 -1.17
C LEU A 148 -1.70 18.33 -2.26
N ALA A 149 -2.16 17.70 -3.35
CA ALA A 149 -2.81 18.39 -4.46
C ALA A 149 -4.12 19.10 -4.08
N VAL A 150 -4.77 18.69 -2.96
CA VAL A 150 -5.95 19.38 -2.42
C VAL A 150 -5.62 20.84 -2.04
N SER A 151 -4.42 21.09 -1.50
CA SER A 151 -4.01 22.44 -1.11
C SER A 151 -3.91 23.37 -2.33
N GLU A 152 -3.31 22.88 -3.41
CA GLU A 152 -3.18 23.58 -4.68
C GLU A 152 -4.55 23.80 -5.34
N ALA A 153 -5.41 22.78 -5.33
CA ALA A 153 -6.76 22.88 -5.88
C ALA A 153 -7.60 23.93 -5.14
N ALA A 154 -7.55 23.96 -3.80
CA ALA A 154 -8.23 24.97 -3.00
C ALA A 154 -7.66 26.38 -3.24
N TYR A 155 -6.34 26.51 -3.39
CA TYR A 155 -5.67 27.79 -3.64
C TYR A 155 -5.96 28.35 -5.04
N SER A 156 -6.07 27.48 -6.05
CA SER A 156 -6.34 27.86 -7.44
C SER A 156 -7.76 28.36 -7.70
N GLY A 157 -8.69 28.15 -6.76
CA GLY A 157 -10.04 28.72 -6.87
C GLY A 157 -10.04 30.23 -6.67
N ASP A 158 -11.04 30.93 -7.19
CA ASP A 158 -11.26 32.37 -6.94
C ASP A 158 -11.82 32.62 -5.51
N TRP A 159 -11.10 32.12 -4.50
CA TRP A 159 -11.47 32.20 -3.08
C TRP A 159 -11.32 33.61 -2.49
N VAL A 160 -10.64 34.50 -3.22
CA VAL A 160 -10.47 35.91 -2.87
C VAL A 160 -11.80 36.65 -3.00
N ASN A 161 -12.66 36.30 -3.94
CA ASN A 161 -13.94 36.97 -4.12
C ASN A 161 -15.07 36.39 -3.24
N CYS A 162 -14.79 35.40 -2.39
CA CYS A 162 -15.75 34.80 -1.47
C CYS A 162 -15.91 35.60 -0.16
N ASP A 163 -17.05 35.36 0.52
CA ASP A 163 -17.33 35.91 1.85
C ASP A 163 -16.24 35.55 2.88
N LEU A 164 -16.08 36.41 3.89
CA LEU A 164 -15.05 36.26 4.93
C LEU A 164 -15.12 34.91 5.66
N ARG A 165 -16.33 34.37 5.88
CA ARG A 165 -16.52 33.05 6.52
C ARG A 165 -15.95 31.93 5.64
N THR A 166 -16.34 31.89 4.37
CA THR A 166 -15.87 30.91 3.37
C THR A 166 -14.35 31.00 3.19
N ARG A 167 -13.82 32.22 3.11
CA ARG A 167 -12.37 32.47 3.01
C ARG A 167 -11.60 31.85 4.17
N LYS A 168 -12.08 32.02 5.41
CA LYS A 168 -11.45 31.43 6.61
C LYS A 168 -11.48 29.90 6.58
N MET A 169 -12.58 29.30 6.14
CA MET A 169 -12.68 27.83 6.04
C MET A 169 -11.70 27.26 5.01
N LEU A 170 -11.62 27.86 3.82
CA LEU A 170 -10.68 27.45 2.78
C LEU A 170 -9.23 27.62 3.23
N LEU A 171 -8.91 28.70 3.95
CA LEU A 171 -7.57 28.91 4.48
C LEU A 171 -7.17 27.84 5.52
N LEU A 172 -8.09 27.47 6.42
CA LEU A 172 -7.88 26.35 7.35
C LEU A 172 -7.68 25.02 6.61
N MET A 173 -8.46 24.79 5.54
CA MET A 173 -8.35 23.60 4.72
C MET A 173 -7.01 23.52 3.98
N ILE A 174 -6.54 24.63 3.39
CA ILE A 174 -5.22 24.73 2.74
C ILE A 174 -4.10 24.45 3.75
N MET A 175 -4.13 25.07 4.94
CA MET A 175 -3.13 24.82 5.97
C MET A 175 -3.13 23.36 6.45
N ARG A 176 -4.28 22.68 6.45
CA ARG A 176 -4.36 21.26 6.80
C ARG A 176 -3.87 20.34 5.70
N SER A 177 -4.22 20.59 4.43
CA SER A 177 -3.83 19.75 3.29
C SER A 177 -2.36 19.86 2.90
N GLN A 178 -1.63 20.87 3.39
CA GLN A 178 -0.17 20.92 3.34
C GLN A 178 0.51 19.80 4.15
N ARG A 179 -0.21 19.15 5.07
CA ARG A 179 0.27 17.95 5.75
C ARG A 179 -0.23 16.73 4.99
N PRO A 180 0.65 15.93 4.37
CA PRO A 180 0.22 14.80 3.58
C PRO A 180 -0.46 13.74 4.44
N MET A 181 -1.46 13.09 3.86
CA MET A 181 -2.06 11.90 4.44
C MET A 181 -1.19 10.69 4.09
N VAL A 182 -0.65 10.05 5.12
CA VAL A 182 0.30 8.94 4.97
C VAL A 182 -0.12 7.80 5.89
N ILE A 183 -0.07 6.57 5.37
CA ILE A 183 -0.23 5.36 6.17
C ILE A 183 1.13 4.99 6.76
N ASN A 184 1.20 4.95 8.09
CA ASN A 184 2.41 4.56 8.82
C ASN A 184 2.29 3.09 9.24
N ALA A 185 3.19 2.25 8.74
CA ALA A 185 3.35 0.85 9.13
C ALA A 185 4.36 0.76 10.30
N GLY A 186 3.91 0.23 11.43
CA GLY A 186 4.73 0.05 12.64
C GLY A 186 5.28 1.35 13.29
N GLY A 187 5.05 2.52 12.70
CA GLY A 187 5.68 3.79 13.10
C GLY A 187 7.09 4.00 12.52
N VAL A 188 7.55 3.10 11.65
CA VAL A 188 8.89 3.11 11.05
C VAL A 188 8.80 3.34 9.55
N TYR A 189 7.90 2.64 8.88
CA TYR A 189 7.76 2.68 7.42
C TYR A 189 6.53 3.48 7.00
N LYS A 190 6.69 4.29 5.95
CA LYS A 190 5.59 4.97 5.27
C LYS A 190 5.24 4.18 4.04
N LEU A 191 3.95 4.02 3.73
CA LEU A 191 3.54 3.42 2.46
C LEU A 191 3.79 4.41 1.32
N CYS A 192 4.97 4.34 0.72
CA CYS A 192 5.34 5.11 -0.46
C CYS A 192 6.37 4.37 -1.32
N LEU A 193 6.56 4.82 -2.56
CA LEU A 193 7.50 4.21 -3.50
C LEU A 193 8.97 4.21 -3.00
N PRO A 194 9.47 5.27 -2.34
CA PRO A 194 10.80 5.25 -1.74
C PRO A 194 11.00 4.10 -0.75
N THR A 195 9.99 3.74 0.04
CA THR A 195 10.08 2.62 0.98
C THR A 195 10.21 1.29 0.25
N ALA A 196 9.53 1.08 -0.87
CA ALA A 196 9.73 -0.10 -1.70
C ALA A 196 11.18 -0.22 -2.19
N ALA A 197 11.77 0.90 -2.65
CA ALA A 197 13.17 0.93 -3.06
C ALA A 197 14.11 0.61 -1.88
N THR A 198 13.84 1.15 -0.68
CA THR A 198 14.60 0.81 0.53
C THR A 198 14.52 -0.68 0.84
N VAL A 199 13.34 -1.31 0.74
CA VAL A 199 13.18 -2.76 0.98
C VAL A 199 14.01 -3.59 0.00
N VAL A 200 14.04 -3.22 -1.29
CA VAL A 200 14.88 -3.92 -2.27
C VAL A 200 16.36 -3.72 -1.95
N GLN A 201 16.79 -2.51 -1.61
CA GLN A 201 18.17 -2.20 -1.24
C GLN A 201 18.62 -2.97 0.00
N THR A 202 17.82 -2.97 1.07
CA THR A 202 18.15 -3.70 2.31
C THR A 202 18.25 -5.20 2.05
N SER A 203 17.33 -5.74 1.25
CA SER A 203 17.33 -7.16 0.88
C SER A 203 18.59 -7.55 0.10
N TYR A 204 19.02 -6.68 -0.84
CA TYR A 204 20.27 -6.88 -1.58
C TYR A 204 21.50 -6.78 -0.69
N SER A 205 21.55 -5.80 0.23
CA SER A 205 22.65 -5.68 1.20
C SER A 205 22.77 -6.93 2.08
N TYR A 206 21.66 -7.45 2.60
CA TYR A 206 21.66 -8.70 3.36
C TYR A 206 22.12 -9.89 2.52
N TYR A 207 21.66 -10.00 1.27
CA TYR A 207 22.17 -11.02 0.34
C TYR A 207 23.68 -10.91 0.13
N ALA A 208 24.21 -9.71 -0.09
CA ALA A 208 25.64 -9.50 -0.30
C ALA A 208 26.46 -9.93 0.92
N MET A 209 25.98 -9.64 2.14
CA MET A 209 26.60 -10.10 3.37
C MET A 209 26.58 -11.63 3.49
N LEU A 210 25.43 -12.27 3.24
CA LEU A 210 25.31 -13.73 3.28
C LEU A 210 26.25 -14.41 2.28
N LYS A 211 26.35 -13.85 1.07
CA LYS A 211 27.28 -14.35 0.04
C LYS A 211 28.74 -14.22 0.46
N GLN A 212 29.11 -13.11 1.11
CA GLN A 212 30.47 -12.91 1.59
C GLN A 212 30.85 -13.89 2.70
N THR A 213 29.91 -14.28 3.56
CA THR A 213 30.15 -15.28 4.62
C THR A 213 30.12 -16.74 4.13
N ALA A 214 29.51 -16.99 2.97
CA ALA A 214 29.40 -18.33 2.39
C ALA A 214 30.58 -18.71 1.48
N ASN A 215 31.39 -17.71 1.07
CA ASN A 215 32.65 -17.87 0.34
C ASN A 215 33.84 -17.88 1.30
#